data_AF-U1HQX0-F1
#
_entry.id   AF-U1HQX0-F1
#
_cell.length_a   1.000
_cell.length_b   1.000
_cell.length_c   1.000
_cell.angle_alpha   90.00
_cell.angle_beta   90.00
_cell.angle_gamma   90.00
#
_symmetry.space_group_name_H-M   'P 1'
#
loop_
_entity.id
_entity.type
_entity.pdbx_description
1 polymer ?
#
loop_
_entity_poly.entity_id
_entity_poly.type
_entity_poly.pdbx_seq_one_letter_code
_entity_poly.pdbx_strand_id
1 'polypeptide(L)'
;MPATIAFFGATGGSTVACLAFALEAGYTCSALSRSSSKLQTLLLERKVPQSTIDRHLTIIQGDVRDLQSVSRTLSAPSKPNDNANSPVDLVISGIGRPPIFSPNPLNPTFDDPTICQDAISTILAALRSMPCSSKKPVLVALSTTGISSKERDIPLAMIPLYHWLLAVPHKDKKAMEALLLAEMAKPADEQAIRNFVVVRPSLLTDGPRLGTGKVRVGEESKKPAVGYTISREDVGGWVFDEIVKGDGMKKYAGQMVSITY
;
A
#
# COMPACT_ATOMS: atom_id res chain seq x y z
N MET A 1 18.29 13.80 4.94
CA MET A 1 16.88 13.73 5.35
C MET A 1 16.31 12.41 4.87
N PRO A 2 15.43 11.75 5.64
CA PRO A 2 14.72 10.57 5.18
C PRO A 2 13.87 10.86 3.92
N ALA A 3 13.54 9.81 3.17
CA ALA A 3 12.73 9.88 1.96
C ALA A 3 11.32 10.46 2.25
N THR A 4 10.72 11.18 1.29
CA THR A 4 9.31 11.61 1.42
C THR A 4 8.36 10.49 0.97
N ILE A 5 7.25 10.30 1.68
CA ILE A 5 6.34 9.17 1.48
C ILE A 5 4.90 9.63 1.33
N ALA A 6 4.22 9.21 0.26
CA ALA A 6 2.78 9.37 0.10
C ALA A 6 2.02 8.09 0.48
N PHE A 7 0.98 8.21 1.29
CA PHE A 7 0.13 7.11 1.74
C PHE A 7 -1.29 7.20 1.17
N PHE A 8 -1.74 6.12 0.56
CA PHE A 8 -3.10 5.92 0.08
C PHE A 8 -3.76 4.76 0.82
N GLY A 9 -5.00 4.96 1.29
CA GLY A 9 -5.64 3.99 2.19
C GLY A 9 -5.06 4.05 3.62
N ALA A 10 -4.61 5.23 4.05
CA ALA A 10 -3.94 5.46 5.34
C ALA A 10 -4.79 5.18 6.57
N THR A 11 -6.09 4.87 6.42
CA THR A 11 -6.97 4.45 7.52
C THR A 11 -7.17 2.93 7.59
N GLY A 12 -6.65 2.17 6.63
CA GLY A 12 -6.63 0.70 6.67
C GLY A 12 -5.57 0.21 7.65
N GLY A 13 -5.87 -0.83 8.43
CA GLY A 13 -5.06 -1.23 9.59
C GLY A 13 -3.56 -1.46 9.29
N SER A 14 -3.20 -2.04 8.14
CA SER A 14 -1.80 -2.24 7.77
C SER A 14 -1.10 -0.96 7.34
N THR A 15 -1.78 -0.14 6.56
CA THR A 15 -1.24 1.13 6.05
C THR A 15 -1.04 2.14 7.17
N VAL A 16 -2.00 2.24 8.10
CA VAL A 16 -1.90 3.16 9.24
C VAL A 16 -0.79 2.73 10.20
N ALA A 17 -0.54 1.42 10.37
CA ALA A 17 0.58 0.92 11.15
C ALA A 17 1.93 1.33 10.52
N CYS A 18 2.08 1.13 9.20
CA CYS A 18 3.26 1.59 8.47
C CYS A 18 3.47 3.11 8.58
N LEU A 19 2.38 3.89 8.43
CA LEU A 19 2.42 5.34 8.59
C LEU A 19 2.88 5.75 9.99
N ALA A 20 2.33 5.13 11.05
CA ALA A 20 2.72 5.41 12.42
C ALA A 20 4.23 5.21 12.64
N PHE A 21 4.77 4.07 12.22
CA PHE A 21 6.22 3.81 12.33
C PHE A 21 7.07 4.80 11.50
N ALA A 22 6.60 5.21 10.32
CA ALA A 22 7.28 6.20 9.50
C ALA A 22 7.34 7.57 10.20
N LEU A 23 6.23 8.02 10.79
CA LEU A 23 6.16 9.29 11.51
C LEU A 23 7.07 9.27 12.75
N GLU A 24 7.04 8.20 13.54
CA GLU A 24 7.91 8.05 14.72
C GLU A 24 9.40 8.04 14.36
N ALA A 25 9.75 7.51 13.20
CA ALA A 25 11.11 7.54 12.66
C ALA A 25 11.47 8.88 11.99
N GLY A 26 10.58 9.88 12.02
CA GLY A 26 10.83 11.23 11.52
C GLY A 26 10.75 11.39 10.01
N TYR A 27 10.11 10.45 9.29
CA TYR A 27 9.86 10.59 7.86
C TYR A 27 8.80 11.65 7.59
N THR A 28 8.96 12.40 6.51
CA THR A 28 7.94 13.35 6.06
C THR A 28 6.93 12.61 5.18
N CYS A 29 5.68 12.61 5.62
CA CYS A 29 4.60 11.86 5.03
C CYS A 29 3.45 12.78 4.56
N SER A 30 2.86 12.42 3.43
CA SER A 30 1.55 12.91 2.99
C SER A 30 0.57 11.74 2.99
N ALA A 31 -0.68 11.97 3.36
CA ALA A 31 -1.70 10.93 3.37
C ALA A 31 -3.01 11.43 2.77
N LEU A 32 -3.55 10.69 1.81
CA LEU A 32 -4.90 10.91 1.31
C LEU A 32 -5.90 10.19 2.22
N SER A 33 -6.85 10.94 2.78
CA SER A 33 -7.93 10.39 3.59
C SER A 33 -9.28 11.02 3.22
N ARG A 34 -10.35 10.23 3.28
CA ARG A 34 -11.72 10.76 3.16
C ARG A 34 -12.17 11.51 4.42
N SER A 35 -11.54 11.23 5.56
CA SER A 35 -11.80 11.86 6.85
C SER A 35 -10.48 12.10 7.57
N SER A 36 -10.10 13.37 7.72
CA SER A 36 -8.87 13.77 8.41
C SER A 36 -8.93 13.44 9.90
N SER A 37 -10.08 13.69 10.53
CA SER A 37 -10.30 13.39 11.95
C SER A 37 -10.14 11.90 12.25
N LYS A 38 -10.72 11.03 11.42
CA LYS A 38 -10.57 9.56 11.57
C LYS A 38 -9.10 9.14 11.52
N LEU A 39 -8.32 9.70 10.58
CA LEU A 39 -6.90 9.37 10.48
C LEU A 39 -6.12 9.84 11.71
N GLN A 40 -6.38 11.06 12.19
CA GLN A 40 -5.74 11.58 13.40
C GLN A 40 -6.06 10.72 14.63
N THR A 41 -7.33 10.37 14.83
CA THR A 41 -7.75 9.47 15.92
C THR A 41 -6.99 8.14 15.88
N LEU A 42 -6.90 7.50 14.71
CA LEU A 42 -6.19 6.22 14.56
C LEU A 42 -4.68 6.30 14.85
N LEU A 43 -4.06 7.46 14.60
CA LEU A 43 -2.64 7.70 14.91
C LEU A 43 -2.44 7.96 16.41
N LEU A 44 -3.33 8.74 17.03
CA LEU A 44 -3.32 8.99 18.48
C LEU A 44 -3.57 7.71 19.29
N GLU A 45 -4.50 6.85 18.83
CA GLU A 45 -4.73 5.52 19.42
C GLU A 45 -3.49 4.62 19.35
N ARG A 46 -2.66 4.81 18.32
CA ARG A 46 -1.34 4.17 18.18
C ARG A 46 -0.23 4.85 18.98
N LYS A 47 -0.57 5.86 19.79
CA LYS A 47 0.35 6.61 20.65
C LYS A 47 1.38 7.45 19.88
N VAL A 48 1.12 7.75 18.61
CA VAL A 48 1.92 8.73 17.86
C VAL A 48 1.66 10.12 18.46
N PRO A 49 2.68 10.84 18.96
CA PRO A 49 2.47 12.15 19.59
C PRO A 49 1.89 13.16 18.61
N GLN A 50 0.96 14.02 19.09
CA GLN A 50 0.37 15.08 18.26
C GLN A 50 1.45 15.97 17.61
N SER A 51 2.50 16.33 18.36
CA SER A 51 3.64 17.09 17.85
C SER A 51 4.37 16.41 16.70
N THR A 52 4.40 15.08 16.68
CA THR A 52 4.99 14.29 15.58
C THR A 52 4.07 14.31 14.37
N ILE A 53 2.76 14.15 14.58
CA ILE A 53 1.75 14.24 13.52
C ILE A 53 1.83 15.61 12.84
N ASP A 54 1.76 16.70 13.61
CA ASP A 54 1.75 18.07 13.09
C ASP A 54 3.04 18.43 12.34
N ARG A 55 4.17 17.86 12.76
CA ARG A 55 5.48 18.11 12.14
C ARG A 55 5.71 17.30 10.87
N HIS A 56 5.27 16.05 10.85
CA HIS A 56 5.70 15.07 9.86
C HIS A 56 4.59 14.62 8.92
N LEU A 57 3.31 14.89 9.21
CA LEU A 57 2.18 14.45 8.40
C LEU A 57 1.41 15.62 7.79
N THR A 58 1.27 15.61 6.46
CA THR A 58 0.27 16.42 5.75
C THR A 58 -0.91 15.54 5.37
N ILE A 59 -2.11 15.85 5.87
CA ILE A 59 -3.34 15.12 5.52
C ILE A 59 -4.06 15.87 4.41
N ILE A 60 -4.24 15.21 3.27
CA ILE A 60 -5.04 15.71 2.15
C ILE A 60 -6.41 15.06 2.26
N GLN A 61 -7.45 15.86 2.49
CA GLN A 61 -8.82 15.36 2.45
C GLN A 61 -9.30 15.24 1.01
N GLY A 62 -9.72 14.03 0.61
CA GLY A 62 -10.19 13.78 -0.76
C GLY A 62 -10.51 12.31 -1.03
N ASP A 63 -10.80 12.02 -2.30
CA ASP A 63 -11.05 10.67 -2.81
C ASP A 63 -9.91 10.23 -3.73
N VAL A 64 -9.62 8.93 -3.78
CA VAL A 64 -8.53 8.40 -4.62
C VAL A 64 -8.85 8.48 -6.11
N ARG A 65 -10.12 8.62 -6.48
CA ARG A 65 -10.51 8.84 -7.88
C ARG A 65 -10.38 10.30 -8.31
N ASP A 66 -10.19 11.22 -7.37
CA ASP A 66 -9.96 12.63 -7.68
C ASP A 66 -8.48 12.88 -7.97
N LEU A 67 -8.17 13.13 -9.25
CA LEU A 67 -6.82 13.38 -9.73
C LEU A 67 -6.14 14.54 -8.99
N GLN A 68 -6.88 15.61 -8.62
CA GLN A 68 -6.28 16.75 -7.95
C GLN A 68 -5.84 16.41 -6.52
N SER A 69 -6.67 15.70 -5.77
CA SER A 69 -6.31 15.24 -4.42
C SER A 69 -5.17 14.22 -4.43
N VAL A 70 -5.14 13.33 -5.42
CA VAL A 70 -4.03 12.39 -5.62
C VAL A 70 -2.74 13.14 -5.96
N SER A 71 -2.76 14.08 -6.91
CA SER A 71 -1.59 14.89 -7.27
C SER A 71 -1.05 15.67 -6.07
N ARG A 72 -1.91 16.34 -5.29
CA ARG A 72 -1.49 17.04 -4.06
C ARG A 72 -0.86 16.12 -3.03
N THR A 73 -1.35 14.88 -2.93
CA THR A 73 -0.78 13.87 -2.01
C THR A 73 0.58 13.40 -2.50
N LEU A 74 0.79 13.31 -3.81
CA LEU A 74 2.05 12.86 -4.41
C LEU A 74 3.13 13.93 -4.44
N SER A 75 2.79 15.22 -4.28
CA SER A 75 3.77 16.30 -4.25
C SER A 75 4.59 16.24 -2.95
N ALA A 76 5.92 16.15 -3.10
CA ALA A 76 6.82 16.27 -1.96
C ALA A 76 6.72 17.70 -1.37
N PRO A 77 6.74 17.87 -0.05
CA PRO A 77 6.80 19.20 0.55
C PRO A 77 8.05 19.93 0.05
N SER A 78 7.84 21.08 -0.59
CA SER A 78 8.91 21.87 -1.20
C SER A 78 9.87 22.36 -0.12
N LYS A 79 11.18 22.08 -0.26
CA LYS A 79 12.19 22.89 0.44
C LYS A 79 12.16 24.30 -0.15
N PRO A 80 12.64 25.32 0.59
CA PRO A 80 12.71 26.71 0.10
C PRO A 80 13.43 26.88 -1.26
N ASN A 81 14.29 25.92 -1.65
CA ASN A 81 15.05 25.93 -2.90
C ASN A 81 14.69 24.78 -3.88
N ASP A 82 13.70 23.94 -3.58
CA ASP A 82 13.29 22.86 -4.47
C ASP A 82 12.15 23.32 -5.40
N ASN A 83 12.20 22.88 -6.66
CA ASN A 83 11.08 23.07 -7.59
C ASN A 83 9.79 22.58 -6.93
N ALA A 84 8.82 23.48 -6.80
CA ALA A 84 7.63 23.33 -5.95
C ALA A 84 6.61 22.24 -6.40
N ASN A 85 7.05 21.24 -7.16
CA ASN A 85 6.18 20.22 -7.73
C ASN A 85 6.88 18.87 -8.00
N SER A 86 7.97 18.56 -7.28
CA SER A 86 8.59 17.24 -7.37
C SER A 86 7.72 16.18 -6.67
N PRO A 87 7.58 14.97 -7.23
CA PRO A 87 6.92 13.88 -6.55
C PRO A 87 7.72 13.40 -5.33
N VAL A 88 7.02 12.71 -4.45
CA VAL A 88 7.58 11.95 -3.33
C VAL A 88 8.61 10.90 -3.79
N ASP A 89 9.42 10.39 -2.87
CA ASP A 89 10.35 9.28 -3.14
C ASP A 89 9.65 7.92 -3.20
N LEU A 90 8.61 7.74 -2.37
CA LEU A 90 7.93 6.49 -2.14
C LEU A 90 6.41 6.71 -2.08
N VAL A 91 5.66 5.81 -2.70
CA VAL A 91 4.20 5.74 -2.61
C VAL A 91 3.82 4.42 -1.96
N ILE A 92 3.01 4.45 -0.91
CA ILE A 92 2.46 3.26 -0.24
C ILE A 92 0.95 3.26 -0.43
N SER A 93 0.44 2.28 -1.16
CA SER A 93 -1.00 2.09 -1.41
C SER A 93 -1.49 0.84 -0.73
N GLY A 94 -2.30 1.00 0.32
CA GLY A 94 -3.03 -0.09 0.97
C GLY A 94 -4.54 0.11 0.88
N ILE A 95 -5.01 0.51 -0.30
CA ILE A 95 -6.43 0.67 -0.58
C ILE A 95 -7.10 -0.70 -0.73
N GLY A 96 -8.28 -0.80 -0.15
CA GLY A 96 -9.17 -1.94 -0.25
C GLY A 96 -10.44 -1.68 0.56
N ARG A 97 -11.47 -2.48 0.30
CA ARG A 97 -12.73 -2.47 1.05
C ARG A 97 -12.94 -3.84 1.69
N PRO A 98 -13.38 -3.91 2.95
CA PRO A 98 -13.81 -5.18 3.52
C PRO A 98 -15.11 -5.67 2.85
N PRO A 99 -15.37 -6.98 2.83
CA PRO A 99 -16.66 -7.53 2.42
C PRO A 99 -17.80 -7.02 3.31
N ILE A 100 -18.96 -6.80 2.70
CA ILE A 100 -20.21 -6.45 3.39
C ILE A 100 -21.10 -7.69 3.42
N PHE A 101 -21.34 -8.23 4.61
CA PHE A 101 -22.09 -9.48 4.80
C PHE A 101 -23.61 -9.31 4.94
N SER A 102 -24.13 -8.11 4.70
CA SER A 102 -25.55 -7.79 4.86
C SER A 102 -26.25 -7.67 3.49
N PRO A 103 -27.45 -8.23 3.29
CA PRO A 103 -28.28 -8.98 4.25
C PRO A 103 -28.06 -10.50 4.26
N ASN A 104 -27.33 -11.07 3.29
CA ASN A 104 -27.07 -12.51 3.21
C ASN A 104 -25.59 -12.83 3.49
N PRO A 105 -25.24 -13.47 4.63
CA PRO A 105 -23.86 -13.82 4.95
C PRO A 105 -23.26 -14.85 3.98
N LEU A 106 -24.11 -15.56 3.22
CA LEU A 106 -23.66 -16.50 2.19
C LEU A 106 -23.35 -15.83 0.85
N ASN A 107 -23.65 -14.54 0.69
CA ASN A 107 -23.37 -13.79 -0.53
C ASN A 107 -22.83 -12.40 -0.16
N PRO A 108 -21.56 -12.32 0.28
CA PRO A 108 -20.93 -11.06 0.65
C PRO A 108 -20.94 -10.10 -0.54
N THR A 109 -21.42 -8.88 -0.31
CA THR A 109 -21.43 -7.81 -1.29
C THR A 109 -20.20 -6.92 -1.14
N PHE A 110 -19.85 -6.23 -2.22
CA PHE A 110 -18.75 -5.29 -2.27
C PHE A 110 -19.29 -3.99 -2.85
N ASP A 111 -19.21 -2.92 -2.06
CA ASP A 111 -19.73 -1.59 -2.43
C ASP A 111 -18.92 -0.94 -3.55
N ASP A 112 -17.67 -1.37 -3.72
CA ASP A 112 -16.73 -0.77 -4.64
C ASP A 112 -15.75 -1.81 -5.20
N PRO A 113 -16.15 -2.57 -6.25
CA PRO A 113 -15.43 -3.75 -6.73
C PRO A 113 -14.17 -3.44 -7.56
N THR A 114 -13.86 -2.17 -7.81
CA THR A 114 -12.72 -1.75 -8.65
C THR A 114 -11.81 -0.74 -7.96
N ILE A 115 -12.03 -0.46 -6.67
CA ILE A 115 -11.33 0.63 -5.99
C ILE A 115 -9.80 0.47 -5.98
N CYS A 116 -9.28 -0.75 -5.99
CA CYS A 116 -7.83 -0.99 -5.98
C CYS A 116 -7.23 -0.67 -7.34
N GLN A 117 -7.81 -1.16 -8.44
CA GLN A 117 -7.34 -0.83 -9.79
C GLN A 117 -7.54 0.66 -10.11
N ASP A 118 -8.65 1.26 -9.67
CA ASP A 118 -8.95 2.68 -9.89
C ASP A 118 -7.92 3.56 -9.17
N ALA A 119 -7.59 3.20 -7.92
CA ALA A 119 -6.57 3.91 -7.15
C ALA A 119 -5.20 3.91 -7.84
N ILE A 120 -4.72 2.75 -8.29
CA ILE A 120 -3.44 2.66 -8.99
C ILE A 120 -3.49 3.41 -10.33
N SER A 121 -4.60 3.30 -11.06
CA SER A 121 -4.79 4.04 -12.31
C SER A 121 -4.68 5.56 -12.09
N THR A 122 -5.37 6.09 -11.08
CA THR A 122 -5.34 7.53 -10.78
C THR A 122 -3.98 7.98 -10.24
N ILE A 123 -3.29 7.17 -9.41
CA ILE A 123 -1.93 7.46 -8.95
C ILE A 123 -0.96 7.55 -10.14
N LEU A 124 -0.99 6.58 -11.05
CA LEU A 124 -0.15 6.59 -12.24
C LEU A 124 -0.48 7.76 -13.17
N ALA A 125 -1.76 8.09 -13.36
CA ALA A 125 -2.18 9.25 -14.14
C ALA A 125 -1.71 10.57 -13.53
N ALA A 126 -1.83 10.72 -12.20
CA ALA A 126 -1.37 11.91 -11.47
C ALA A 126 0.14 12.09 -11.62
N LEU A 127 0.92 11.02 -11.42
CA LEU A 127 2.38 11.06 -11.60
C LEU A 127 2.80 11.47 -13.02
N ARG A 128 2.11 11.01 -14.06
CA ARG A 128 2.39 11.45 -15.45
C ARG A 128 2.04 12.90 -15.72
N SER A 129 1.03 13.42 -15.01
CA SER A 129 0.60 14.82 -15.14
C SER A 129 1.51 15.81 -14.42
N MET A 130 2.44 15.33 -13.58
CA MET A 130 3.37 16.20 -12.86
C MET A 130 4.46 16.73 -13.81
N PRO A 131 4.71 18.05 -13.83
CA PRO A 131 5.60 18.68 -14.79
C PRO A 131 7.05 18.20 -14.62
N CYS A 132 7.63 17.68 -15.72
CA CYS A 132 9.01 17.24 -15.93
C CYS A 132 9.82 16.98 -14.67
N SER A 133 9.33 16.10 -13.80
CA SER A 133 10.16 15.57 -12.74
C SER A 133 11.01 14.45 -13.30
N SER A 134 12.33 14.65 -13.32
CA SER A 134 13.29 13.57 -13.54
C SER A 134 13.20 12.48 -12.45
N LYS A 135 12.49 12.75 -11.35
CA LYS A 135 12.29 11.85 -10.24
C LYS A 135 10.99 11.07 -10.42
N LYS A 136 11.10 9.74 -10.46
CA LYS A 136 9.96 8.81 -10.42
C LYS A 136 9.95 8.07 -9.09
N PRO A 137 8.83 8.03 -8.33
CA PRO A 137 8.77 7.31 -7.07
C PRO A 137 8.83 5.78 -7.26
N VAL A 138 9.14 5.07 -6.18
CA VAL A 138 8.81 3.63 -6.08
C VAL A 138 7.39 3.50 -5.55
N LEU A 139 6.61 2.56 -6.08
CA LEU A 139 5.25 2.28 -5.60
C LEU A 139 5.18 0.94 -4.89
N VAL A 140 4.77 0.95 -3.63
CA VAL A 140 4.48 -0.24 -2.82
C VAL A 140 2.97 -0.43 -2.75
N ALA A 141 2.47 -1.55 -3.24
CA ALA A 141 1.04 -1.86 -3.22
C ALA A 141 0.75 -3.06 -2.31
N LEU A 142 -0.16 -2.90 -1.35
CA LEU A 142 -0.69 -4.00 -0.57
C LEU A 142 -1.78 -4.72 -1.36
N SER A 143 -1.53 -5.99 -1.64
CA SER A 143 -2.41 -6.89 -2.37
C SER A 143 -2.90 -8.01 -1.44
N THR A 144 -2.97 -9.25 -1.91
CA THR A 144 -3.40 -10.42 -1.15
C THR A 144 -2.76 -11.69 -1.70
N THR A 145 -2.58 -12.68 -0.84
CA THR A 145 -2.33 -14.07 -1.28
C THR A 145 -3.58 -14.65 -1.97
N GLY A 146 -3.41 -15.74 -2.69
CA GLY A 146 -4.47 -16.52 -3.33
C GLY A 146 -4.86 -16.05 -4.74
N ILE A 147 -4.08 -15.14 -5.32
CA ILE A 147 -4.30 -14.60 -6.67
C ILE A 147 -3.12 -14.82 -7.63
N SER A 148 -2.03 -15.45 -7.16
CA SER A 148 -0.89 -15.78 -8.01
C SER A 148 -1.32 -16.70 -9.16
N SER A 149 -0.80 -16.43 -10.35
CA SER A 149 -0.95 -17.31 -11.52
C SER A 149 0.22 -18.27 -11.71
N LYS A 150 1.27 -18.20 -10.89
CA LYS A 150 2.50 -18.99 -11.05
C LYS A 150 2.55 -20.16 -10.07
N GLU A 151 2.45 -19.87 -8.79
CA GLU A 151 2.54 -20.87 -7.73
C GLU A 151 1.55 -20.54 -6.61
N ARG A 152 1.00 -21.58 -5.96
CA ARG A 152 0.05 -21.41 -4.88
C ARG A 152 0.73 -20.79 -3.65
N ASP A 153 0.25 -19.63 -3.24
CA ASP A 153 0.73 -18.87 -2.08
C ASP A 153 -0.21 -18.98 -0.85
N ILE A 154 -1.15 -19.93 -0.87
CA ILE A 154 -2.08 -20.23 0.23
C ILE A 154 -2.08 -21.72 0.62
N PRO A 155 -2.39 -22.07 1.88
CA PRO A 155 -2.65 -23.44 2.28
C PRO A 155 -3.86 -24.03 1.53
N LEU A 156 -3.84 -25.34 1.24
CA LEU A 156 -4.95 -26.03 0.56
C LEU A 156 -6.30 -25.81 1.25
N ALA A 157 -6.32 -25.84 2.58
CA ALA A 157 -7.52 -25.65 3.38
C ALA A 157 -8.17 -24.25 3.19
N MET A 158 -7.41 -23.25 2.73
CA MET A 158 -7.89 -21.89 2.52
C MET A 158 -8.55 -21.68 1.16
N ILE A 159 -8.37 -22.61 0.21
CA ILE A 159 -8.86 -22.50 -1.17
C ILE A 159 -10.38 -22.28 -1.22
N PRO A 160 -11.24 -23.05 -0.52
CA PRO A 160 -12.69 -22.86 -0.60
C PRO A 160 -13.11 -21.48 -0.09
N LEU A 161 -12.55 -21.05 1.05
CA LEU A 161 -12.81 -19.74 1.64
C LEU A 161 -12.42 -18.62 0.67
N TYR A 162 -11.24 -18.71 0.06
CA TYR A 162 -10.70 -17.67 -0.81
C TYR A 162 -11.46 -17.56 -2.14
N HIS A 163 -11.88 -18.68 -2.74
CA HIS A 163 -12.68 -18.63 -3.96
C HIS A 163 -14.12 -18.19 -3.72
N TRP A 164 -14.69 -18.48 -2.54
CA TRP A 164 -16.06 -18.13 -2.25
C TRP A 164 -16.20 -16.69 -1.71
N LEU A 165 -15.45 -16.34 -0.66
CA LEU A 165 -15.57 -15.05 0.02
C LEU A 165 -14.82 -13.93 -0.70
N LEU A 166 -13.69 -14.25 -1.36
CA LEU A 166 -12.74 -13.24 -1.82
C LEU A 166 -12.67 -13.10 -3.34
N ALA A 167 -13.53 -13.78 -4.12
CA ALA A 167 -13.48 -13.74 -5.58
C ALA A 167 -13.51 -12.32 -6.17
N VAL A 168 -14.40 -11.45 -5.67
CA VAL A 168 -14.53 -10.08 -6.17
C VAL A 168 -13.31 -9.22 -5.78
N PRO A 169 -12.89 -9.15 -4.50
CA PRO A 169 -11.63 -8.49 -4.12
C PRO A 169 -10.42 -9.02 -4.87
N HIS A 170 -10.34 -10.33 -5.10
CA HIS A 170 -9.25 -10.96 -5.83
C HIS A 170 -9.19 -10.51 -7.29
N LYS A 171 -10.35 -10.35 -7.93
CA LYS A 171 -10.41 -9.81 -9.30
C LYS A 171 -9.86 -8.38 -9.36
N ASP A 172 -10.26 -7.53 -8.42
CA ASP A 172 -9.77 -6.14 -8.33
C ASP A 172 -8.25 -6.09 -8.05
N LYS A 173 -7.78 -6.86 -7.05
CA LYS A 173 -6.36 -6.95 -6.72
C LYS A 173 -5.51 -7.49 -7.88
N LYS A 174 -6.02 -8.48 -8.62
CA LYS A 174 -5.34 -9.00 -9.81
C LYS A 174 -5.24 -7.96 -10.92
N ALA A 175 -6.31 -7.18 -11.14
CA ALA A 175 -6.28 -6.10 -12.12
C ALA A 175 -5.34 -4.96 -11.70
N MET A 176 -5.35 -4.59 -10.40
CA MET A 176 -4.39 -3.66 -9.80
C MET A 176 -2.94 -4.11 -10.02
N GLU A 177 -2.62 -5.37 -9.78
CA GLU A 177 -1.27 -5.92 -10.02
C GLU A 177 -0.90 -5.91 -11.51
N ALA A 178 -1.86 -6.21 -12.40
CA ALA A 178 -1.65 -6.16 -13.84
C ALA A 178 -1.32 -4.74 -14.34
N LEU A 179 -1.90 -3.69 -13.75
CA LEU A 179 -1.55 -2.30 -14.07
C LEU A 179 -0.09 -1.98 -13.73
N LEU A 180 0.43 -2.50 -12.61
CA LEU A 180 1.83 -2.28 -12.22
C LEU A 180 2.81 -3.03 -13.13
N LEU A 181 2.47 -4.26 -13.53
CA LEU A 181 3.24 -5.01 -14.51
C LEU A 181 3.24 -4.32 -15.88
N ALA A 182 2.06 -3.88 -16.35
CA ALA A 182 1.92 -3.14 -17.59
C ALA A 182 2.71 -1.82 -17.54
N GLU A 183 2.80 -1.17 -16.38
CA GLU A 183 3.61 0.03 -16.21
C GLU A 183 5.10 -0.25 -16.40
N MET A 184 5.62 -1.33 -15.82
CA MET A 184 7.04 -1.69 -16.00
C MET A 184 7.37 -2.23 -17.40
N ALA A 185 6.38 -2.63 -18.18
CA ALA A 185 6.56 -3.03 -19.57
C ALA A 185 6.73 -1.84 -20.54
N LYS A 186 6.45 -0.61 -20.09
CA LYS A 186 6.61 0.60 -20.92
C LYS A 186 8.07 1.02 -21.05
N PRO A 187 8.43 1.75 -22.12
CA PRO A 187 9.71 2.45 -22.23
C PRO A 187 10.01 3.29 -20.98
N ALA A 188 11.28 3.32 -20.56
CA ALA A 188 11.67 3.90 -19.28
C ALA A 188 11.31 5.39 -19.13
N ASP A 189 11.23 6.14 -20.23
CA ASP A 189 10.80 7.53 -20.30
C ASP A 189 9.28 7.69 -20.09
N GLU A 190 8.47 6.75 -20.58
CA GLU A 190 7.00 6.75 -20.44
C GLU A 190 6.48 6.25 -19.07
N GLN A 191 7.33 5.59 -18.28
CA GLN A 191 6.95 5.09 -16.95
C GLN A 191 6.64 6.24 -15.97
N ALA A 192 5.60 6.11 -15.16
CA ALA A 192 5.24 7.08 -14.12
C ALA A 192 5.96 6.83 -12.79
N ILE A 193 6.40 5.59 -12.57
CA ILE A 193 7.13 5.11 -11.40
C ILE A 193 8.43 4.47 -11.87
N ARG A 194 9.49 4.51 -11.05
CA ARG A 194 10.77 3.86 -11.41
C ARG A 194 10.77 2.35 -11.13
N ASN A 195 9.94 1.93 -10.19
CA ASN A 195 9.82 0.54 -9.78
C ASN A 195 8.59 0.33 -8.90
N PHE A 196 8.23 -0.93 -8.65
CA PHE A 196 7.21 -1.29 -7.67
C PHE A 196 7.64 -2.43 -6.74
N VAL A 197 6.93 -2.58 -5.63
CA VAL A 197 6.90 -3.80 -4.81
C VAL A 197 5.44 -4.12 -4.50
N VAL A 198 4.99 -5.33 -4.83
CA VAL A 198 3.66 -5.79 -4.42
C VAL A 198 3.81 -6.69 -3.21
N VAL A 199 3.09 -6.37 -2.12
CA VAL A 199 3.09 -7.15 -0.89
C VAL A 199 1.76 -7.89 -0.77
N ARG A 200 1.80 -9.22 -0.76
CA ARG A 200 0.66 -10.13 -0.66
C ARG A 200 0.62 -10.76 0.74
N PRO A 201 -0.06 -10.13 1.71
CA PRO A 201 -0.25 -10.77 3.01
C PRO A 201 -1.18 -11.99 2.92
N SER A 202 -0.94 -12.98 3.80
CA SER A 202 -1.95 -13.99 4.16
C SER A 202 -3.14 -13.35 4.88
N LEU A 203 -4.16 -14.14 5.28
CA LEU A 203 -5.40 -13.60 5.83
C LEU A 203 -5.13 -12.63 6.99
N LEU A 204 -5.63 -11.41 6.85
CA LEU A 204 -5.36 -10.34 7.81
C LEU A 204 -6.10 -10.57 9.12
N THR A 205 -5.35 -10.50 10.21
CA THR A 205 -5.85 -10.54 11.58
C THR A 205 -5.51 -9.24 12.31
N ASP A 206 -6.12 -9.01 13.46
CA ASP A 206 -5.74 -7.94 14.38
C ASP A 206 -4.95 -8.53 15.54
N GLY A 207 -4.01 -7.77 16.07
CA GLY A 207 -3.13 -8.21 17.14
C GLY A 207 -1.91 -7.32 17.29
N PRO A 208 -1.13 -7.50 18.37
CA PRO A 208 0.10 -6.77 18.57
C PRO A 208 1.15 -7.18 17.52
N ARG A 209 2.10 -6.28 17.28
CA ARG A 209 3.29 -6.56 16.45
C ARG A 209 4.12 -7.65 17.10
N LEU A 210 4.34 -8.75 16.38
CA LEU A 210 5.23 -9.84 16.79
C LEU A 210 6.69 -9.60 16.33
N GLY A 211 6.89 -8.69 15.38
CA GLY A 211 8.17 -8.29 14.85
C GLY A 211 8.55 -9.01 13.55
N THR A 212 9.43 -8.40 12.76
CA THR A 212 9.83 -8.90 11.43
C THR A 212 10.44 -10.30 11.45
N GLY A 213 11.09 -10.70 12.55
CA GLY A 213 11.62 -12.06 12.72
C GLY A 213 10.56 -13.16 12.76
N LYS A 214 9.27 -12.81 12.93
CA LYS A 214 8.14 -13.73 12.82
C LYS A 214 7.47 -13.73 11.46
N VAL A 215 7.86 -12.81 10.56
CA VAL A 215 7.28 -12.69 9.23
C VAL A 215 8.13 -13.46 8.23
N ARG A 216 7.58 -14.55 7.69
CA ARG A 216 8.15 -15.26 6.55
C ARG A 216 7.81 -14.52 5.26
N VAL A 217 8.79 -14.44 4.37
CA VAL A 217 8.68 -13.75 3.08
C VAL A 217 9.05 -14.71 1.95
N GLY A 218 8.29 -14.71 0.87
CA GLY A 218 8.61 -15.47 -0.33
C GLY A 218 8.27 -14.73 -1.61
N GLU A 219 9.18 -14.76 -2.58
CA GLU A 219 8.98 -14.15 -3.91
C GLU A 219 8.18 -15.09 -4.80
N GLU A 220 7.17 -14.56 -5.50
CA GLU A 220 6.32 -15.34 -6.42
C GLU A 220 7.15 -16.06 -7.51
N SER A 221 8.23 -15.44 -7.99
CA SER A 221 9.09 -15.97 -9.04
C SER A 221 10.00 -17.12 -8.59
N LYS A 222 10.12 -17.35 -7.27
CA LYS A 222 11.03 -18.36 -6.70
C LYS A 222 10.28 -19.39 -5.88
N LYS A 223 9.71 -18.93 -4.77
CA LYS A 223 8.95 -19.74 -3.82
C LYS A 223 8.16 -18.80 -2.91
N PRO A 224 6.83 -18.72 -3.05
CA PRO A 224 6.01 -17.91 -2.16
C PRO A 224 6.02 -18.48 -0.74
N ALA A 225 5.92 -17.61 0.25
CA ALA A 225 5.70 -17.98 1.63
C ALA A 225 4.23 -18.33 1.82
N VAL A 226 3.97 -19.62 2.10
CA VAL A 226 2.62 -20.14 2.33
C VAL A 226 2.33 -20.17 3.81
N GLY A 227 1.22 -19.56 4.23
CA GLY A 227 0.75 -19.56 5.62
C GLY A 227 -0.68 -19.04 5.74
N TYR A 228 -1.25 -19.13 6.93
CA TYR A 228 -2.68 -18.91 7.14
C TYR A 228 -3.02 -17.44 7.39
N THR A 229 -2.30 -16.79 8.29
CA THR A 229 -2.65 -15.46 8.79
C THR A 229 -1.42 -14.60 9.03
N ILE A 230 -1.64 -13.29 9.08
CA ILE A 230 -0.67 -12.29 9.53
C ILE A 230 -1.42 -11.11 10.15
N SER A 231 -0.87 -10.46 11.17
CA SER A 231 -1.52 -9.29 11.76
C SER A 231 -1.36 -8.07 10.86
N ARG A 232 -2.35 -7.17 10.87
CA ARG A 232 -2.25 -5.89 10.17
C ARG A 232 -1.05 -5.08 10.66
N GLU A 233 -0.75 -5.16 11.96
CA GLU A 233 0.36 -4.47 12.60
C GLU A 233 1.72 -4.99 12.09
N ASP A 234 1.91 -6.30 11.95
CA ASP A 234 3.13 -6.87 11.37
C ASP A 234 3.25 -6.65 9.87
N VAL A 235 2.14 -6.59 9.11
CA VAL A 235 2.21 -6.18 7.70
C VAL A 235 2.74 -4.75 7.59
N GLY A 236 2.19 -3.81 8.37
CA GLY A 236 2.64 -2.42 8.37
C GLY A 236 4.08 -2.28 8.87
N GLY A 237 4.43 -3.01 9.93
CA GLY A 237 5.77 -3.06 10.50
C GLY A 237 6.80 -3.63 9.53
N TRP A 238 6.48 -4.71 8.81
CA TRP A 238 7.35 -5.30 7.81
C TRP A 238 7.58 -4.36 6.63
N VAL A 239 6.53 -3.72 6.11
CA VAL A 239 6.67 -2.72 5.03
C VAL A 239 7.56 -1.57 5.49
N PHE A 240 7.39 -1.10 6.73
CA PHE A 240 8.24 -0.04 7.26
C PHE A 240 9.71 -0.50 7.42
N ASP A 241 9.95 -1.58 8.16
CA ASP A 241 11.30 -2.04 8.48
C ASP A 241 12.08 -2.46 7.23
N GLU A 242 11.47 -3.26 6.35
CA GLU A 242 12.17 -3.84 5.21
C GLU A 242 12.17 -2.89 4.01
N ILE A 243 11.03 -2.26 3.70
CA ILE A 243 10.89 -1.46 2.46
C ILE A 243 11.25 0.01 2.69
N VAL A 244 10.70 0.64 3.74
CA VAL A 244 10.90 2.09 3.97
C VAL A 244 12.27 2.39 4.57
N LYS A 245 12.66 1.63 5.60
CA LYS A 245 13.89 1.84 6.37
C LYS A 245 15.06 1.00 5.86
N GLY A 246 14.80 -0.25 5.48
CA GLY A 246 15.79 -1.20 5.02
C GLY A 246 16.12 -1.12 3.52
N ASP A 247 16.81 -2.15 3.02
CA ASP A 247 17.20 -2.27 1.60
C ASP A 247 16.15 -3.03 0.75
N GLY A 248 14.96 -3.26 1.28
CA GLY A 248 13.90 -4.03 0.63
C GLY A 248 13.47 -3.45 -0.72
N MET A 249 13.56 -2.13 -0.92
CA MET A 249 13.33 -1.51 -2.23
C MET A 249 14.31 -2.00 -3.31
N LYS A 250 15.56 -2.31 -2.96
CA LYS A 250 16.54 -2.90 -3.89
C LYS A 250 16.30 -4.39 -4.06
N LYS A 251 16.05 -5.08 -2.94
CA LYS A 251 15.89 -6.54 -2.89
C LYS A 251 14.64 -7.03 -3.63
N TYR A 252 13.53 -6.29 -3.52
CA TYR A 252 12.22 -6.70 -4.02
C TYR A 252 11.73 -5.84 -5.18
N ALA A 253 12.63 -5.08 -5.81
CA ALA A 253 12.33 -4.27 -6.99
C ALA A 253 11.68 -5.13 -8.10
N GLY A 254 10.47 -4.74 -8.50
CA GLY A 254 9.68 -5.40 -9.55
C GLY A 254 9.09 -6.74 -9.11
N GLN A 255 9.16 -7.06 -7.81
CA GLN A 255 8.71 -8.34 -7.27
C GLN A 255 7.32 -8.25 -6.65
N MET A 256 6.67 -9.40 -6.65
CA MET A 256 5.47 -9.69 -5.87
C MET A 256 5.87 -10.64 -4.76
N VAL A 257 5.77 -10.19 -3.50
CA VAL A 257 6.22 -10.93 -2.33
C VAL A 257 5.03 -11.31 -1.46
N SER A 258 4.98 -12.56 -1.06
CA SER A 258 4.02 -13.08 -0.09
C SER A 258 4.59 -12.96 1.31
N ILE A 259 3.77 -12.52 2.27
CA ILE A 259 4.15 -12.40 3.68
C ILE A 259 3.13 -13.08 4.58
N THR A 260 3.62 -13.83 5.55
CA THR A 260 2.79 -14.63 6.47
C THR A 260 3.59 -14.96 7.73
N TYR A 261 2.93 -15.47 8.77
CA TYR A 261 3.63 -16.11 9.89
C TYR A 261 4.13 -17.50 9.54
#